data_AF-J1JKR3-F1
#
_entry.id   AF-J1JKR3-F1
#
_cell.length_a   1.000
_cell.length_b   1.000
_cell.length_c   1.000
_cell.angle_alpha   90.00
_cell.angle_beta   90.00
_cell.angle_gamma   90.00
#
_symmetry.space_group_name_H-M   'P 1'
#
loop_
_entity.id
_entity.type
_entity.pdbx_description
1 polymer ?
#
loop_
_entity_poly.entity_id
_entity_poly.type
_entity_poly.pdbx_seq_one_letter_code
_entity_poly.pdbx_strand_id
1 'polypeptide(L)'
;MEYAVVENGVVTNIIVASEDYVHTFDGEAIPSSEAQIGWTYKHGVFSPPVIEESTQQVSSTEIAETDAPVELVKEPQEKGEKI
;
A
#
# COMPACT_ATOMS: atom_id res chain seq x y z
N MET A 1 15.98 -9.26 6.14
CA MET A 1 14.95 -10.26 6.49
C MET A 1 13.60 -9.56 6.49
N GLU A 2 12.52 -10.29 6.23
CA GLU A 2 11.16 -9.76 6.32
C GLU A 2 10.64 -9.91 7.75
N TYR A 3 9.97 -8.86 8.24
CA TYR A 3 9.37 -8.82 9.56
C TYR A 3 7.92 -8.33 9.46
N ALA A 4 7.03 -8.98 10.20
CA ALA A 4 5.67 -8.53 10.43
C ALA A 4 5.63 -7.68 11.70
N VAL A 5 5.21 -6.42 11.55
CA VAL A 5 4.95 -5.52 12.68
C VAL A 5 3.55 -5.79 13.19
N VAL A 6 3.44 -6.16 14.46
CA VAL A 6 2.18 -6.55 15.11
C VAL A 6 1.77 -5.49 16.13
N GLU A 7 0.55 -4.99 15.97
CA GLU A 7 -0.08 -4.08 16.93
C GLU A 7 -1.42 -4.67 17.36
N ASN A 8 -1.66 -4.78 18.67
CA ASN A 8 -2.88 -5.38 19.23
C ASN A 8 -3.18 -6.80 18.70
N GLY A 9 -2.14 -7.58 18.39
CA GLY A 9 -2.27 -8.94 17.85
C GLY A 9 -2.67 -9.00 16.36
N VAL A 10 -2.57 -7.89 15.62
CA VAL A 10 -2.82 -7.84 14.18
C VAL A 10 -1.59 -7.29 13.46
N VAL A 11 -1.23 -7.89 12.32
CA VAL A 11 -0.16 -7.40 11.46
C VAL A 11 -0.57 -6.09 10.80
N THR A 12 0.11 -4.99 11.12
CA THR A 12 -0.19 -3.66 10.56
C THR A 12 0.78 -3.26 9.45
N ASN A 13 1.99 -3.84 9.43
CA ASN A 13 3.00 -3.55 8.42
C ASN A 13 3.93 -4.74 8.18
N ILE A 14 4.54 -4.80 6.99
CA ILE A 14 5.61 -5.74 6.65
C ILE A 14 6.83 -4.92 6.24
N ILE A 15 7.96 -5.14 6.90
CA ILE A 15 9.20 -4.40 6.64
C ILE A 15 10.33 -5.34 6.27
N VAL A 16 11.24 -4.85 5.43
CA VAL A 16 12.51 -5.53 5.14
C VAL A 16 13.62 -4.77 5.84
N ALA A 17 14.27 -5.41 6.81
CA ALA A 17 15.32 -4.77 7.60
C ALA A 17 16.41 -5.77 8.03
N SER A 18 17.52 -5.24 8.54
CA SER A 18 18.47 -6.01 9.33
C SER A 18 17.92 -6.23 10.74
N GLU A 19 18.35 -7.30 11.40
CA GLU A 19 17.99 -7.61 12.78
C GLU A 19 18.35 -6.44 13.74
N ASP A 20 19.53 -5.82 13.54
CA ASP A 20 19.98 -4.67 14.33
C ASP A 20 19.03 -3.48 14.28
N TYR A 21 18.37 -3.25 13.14
CA TYR A 21 17.40 -2.15 13.00
C TYR A 21 16.11 -2.46 13.76
N VAL A 22 15.64 -3.70 13.69
CA VAL A 22 14.38 -4.13 14.32
C VAL A 22 14.45 -4.05 15.83
N HIS A 23 15.59 -4.42 16.43
CA HIS A 23 15.79 -4.34 17.88
C HIS A 23 15.66 -2.92 18.47
N THR A 24 15.68 -1.88 17.63
CA THR A 24 15.53 -0.49 18.07
C THR A 24 14.07 -0.01 18.14
N PHE A 25 13.11 -0.81 17.67
CA PHE A 25 11.69 -0.45 17.71
C PHE A 25 11.05 -0.93 19.02
N ASP A 26 10.22 -0.07 19.63
CA ASP A 26 9.35 -0.42 20.76
C ASP A 26 8.16 -1.32 20.35
N GLY A 27 8.08 -1.74 19.08
CA GLY A 27 7.01 -2.57 18.53
C GLY A 27 7.38 -4.04 18.40
N GLU A 28 6.39 -4.93 18.37
CA GLU A 28 6.60 -6.36 18.17
C GLU A 28 6.79 -6.67 16.68
N ALA A 29 8.04 -6.75 16.25
CA ALA A 29 8.41 -7.12 14.88
C ALA A 29 8.90 -8.58 14.86
N ILE A 30 8.13 -9.44 14.21
CA ILE A 30 8.36 -10.89 14.18
C ILE A 30 8.85 -11.30 12.80
N PRO A 31 9.97 -12.01 12.68
CA PRO A 31 10.47 -12.47 11.39
C PRO A 31 9.47 -13.41 10.73
N SER A 32 9.04 -13.09 9.52
CA SER A 32 8.11 -13.90 8.75
C SER A 32 8.14 -13.52 7.28
N SER A 33 8.18 -14.51 6.40
CA SER A 33 8.01 -14.36 4.94
C SER A 33 6.61 -14.73 4.46
N GLU A 34 5.74 -15.20 5.36
CA GLU A 34 4.38 -15.68 5.02
C GLU A 34 3.28 -14.76 5.54
N ALA A 35 3.56 -13.99 6.60
CA ALA A 35 2.59 -13.08 7.18
C ALA A 35 2.23 -11.97 6.19
N GLN A 36 0.95 -11.58 6.20
CA GLN A 36 0.46 -10.45 5.42
C GLN A 36 -0.28 -9.47 6.32
N ILE A 37 -0.45 -8.24 5.84
CA ILE A 37 -1.19 -7.20 6.55
C ILE A 37 -2.62 -7.68 6.84
N GLY A 38 -3.09 -7.43 8.07
CA GLY A 38 -4.40 -7.85 8.56
C GLY A 38 -4.46 -9.28 9.12
N TRP A 39 -3.38 -10.07 9.04
CA TRP A 39 -3.33 -11.36 9.70
C TRP A 39 -3.29 -11.19 11.22
N THR A 40 -3.95 -12.09 11.94
CA THR A 40 -3.89 -12.13 13.40
C THR A 40 -2.64 -12.89 13.84
N TYR A 41 -1.90 -12.37 14.80
CA TYR A 41 -0.80 -13.05 15.46
C TYR A 41 -1.18 -13.42 16.90
N LYS A 42 -1.26 -14.72 17.19
CA LYS A 42 -1.63 -15.22 18.51
C LYS A 42 -0.88 -16.52 18.82
N HIS A 43 -0.30 -16.61 20.01
CA HIS A 43 0.46 -17.78 20.46
C HIS A 43 1.59 -18.21 19.51
N GLY A 44 2.27 -17.24 18.87
CA GLY A 44 3.36 -17.54 17.93
C GLY A 44 2.91 -17.92 16.52
N VAL A 45 1.62 -17.83 16.21
CA VAL A 45 1.06 -18.25 14.91
C VAL A 45 0.36 -17.09 14.23
N PHE A 46 0.66 -16.89 12.95
CA PHE A 46 -0.08 -15.98 12.07
C PHE A 46 -1.28 -16.71 11.47
N SER A 47 -2.44 -16.06 11.46
CA SER A 47 -3.68 -16.59 10.86
C SER A 47 -4.30 -15.56 9.92
N PRO A 48 -4.69 -15.95 8.69
CA PRO A 48 -5.31 -15.03 7.76
C PRO A 48 -6.65 -14.53 8.30
N PRO A 49 -7.06 -13.30 7.93
CA PRO A 49 -8.37 -12.79 8.29
C PRO A 49 -9.47 -13.69 7.69
N VAL A 50 -10.54 -13.94 8.45
CA VAL A 50 -11.70 -14.67 7.95
C VAL A 50 -12.45 -13.73 7.02
N ILE A 51 -12.36 -13.96 5.71
CA ILE A 51 -13.17 -13.27 4.72
C ILE A 51 -14.57 -13.89 4.81
N GLU A 52 -15.49 -13.25 5.55
CA GLU A 52 -16.90 -13.57 5.39
C GLU A 52 -17.31 -13.18 3.97
N GLU A 53 -17.64 -14.17 3.15
CA GLU A 53 -18.12 -14.08 1.75
C GLU A 53 -19.29 -13.10 1.55
N SER A 54 -19.91 -12.58 2.61
CA SER A 54 -21.10 -11.73 2.58
C SER A 54 -20.90 -10.25 2.20
N THR A 55 -19.70 -9.79 1.84
CA THR A 55 -19.49 -8.38 1.40
C THR A 55 -18.78 -8.24 0.05
N GLN A 56 -18.81 -9.27 -0.80
CA GLN A 56 -18.36 -9.17 -2.20
C GLN A 56 -19.33 -8.36 -3.08
N GLN A 57 -19.73 -7.16 -2.66
CA GLN A 57 -20.30 -6.13 -3.51
C GLN A 57 -20.02 -4.76 -2.90
N VAL A 58 -18.84 -4.19 -3.15
CA VAL A 58 -18.72 -2.76 -3.50
C VAL A 58 -17.34 -2.47 -4.10
N SER A 59 -17.42 -2.10 -5.37
CA SER A 59 -16.46 -1.29 -6.13
C SER A 59 -15.12 -1.91 -6.50
N SER A 60 -15.17 -2.80 -7.49
CA SER A 60 -14.32 -2.61 -8.67
C SER A 60 -14.71 -1.28 -9.32
N THR A 61 -14.14 -0.16 -8.86
CA THR A 61 -14.10 1.03 -9.72
C THR A 61 -13.02 0.75 -10.76
N GLU A 62 -13.45 0.12 -11.84
CA GLU A 62 -12.86 0.26 -13.16
C GLU A 62 -12.65 1.76 -13.39
N ILE A 63 -11.39 2.22 -13.36
CA ILE A 63 -11.06 3.50 -13.96
C ILE A 63 -11.23 3.34 -15.46
N ALA A 64 -12.44 3.63 -15.95
CA ALA A 64 -12.62 3.97 -17.35
C ALA A 64 -11.73 5.19 -17.60
N GLU A 65 -10.59 4.98 -18.27
CA GLU A 65 -9.80 6.05 -18.87
C GLU A 65 -10.71 6.78 -19.86
N THR A 66 -11.39 7.81 -19.37
CA THR A 66 -11.93 8.88 -20.18
C THR A 66 -11.09 10.10 -19.86
N ASP A 67 -9.89 10.16 -20.42
CA ASP A 67 -9.21 11.43 -20.62
C ASP A 67 -9.25 11.75 -22.10
N ALA A 68 -9.92 12.87 -22.38
CA ALA A 68 -10.21 13.43 -23.67
C ALA A 68 -8.94 13.60 -24.53
N PRO A 69 -9.05 13.69 -25.87
CA PRO A 69 -7.90 14.01 -26.70
C PRO A 69 -7.29 15.32 -26.21
N VAL A 70 -6.02 15.26 -25.82
CA VAL A 70 -5.21 16.44 -25.50
C VAL A 70 -5.13 17.28 -26.78
N GLU A 71 -6.07 18.21 -26.92
CA GLU A 71 -6.05 19.26 -27.94
C GLU A 71 -4.79 20.07 -27.67
N LEU A 72 -3.79 19.84 -28.51
CA LEU A 72 -2.53 20.57 -28.60
C LEU A 72 -2.83 22.05 -28.89
N VAL A 73 -3.20 22.81 -27.86
CA VAL A 73 -3.34 24.26 -27.94
C VAL A 73 -1.92 24.84 -27.92
N LYS A 74 -1.38 25.03 -29.12
CA LYS A 74 -0.19 25.84 -29.34
C LYS A 74 -0.54 27.27 -28.93
N GLU A 75 0.22 27.78 -27.98
CA GLU A 75 0.18 29.15 -27.48
C GLU A 75 0.22 30.16 -28.66
N PRO A 76 -0.51 31.29 -28.59
CA PRO A 76 -0.75 32.14 -29.75
C PRO A 76 0.51 32.88 -30.24
N GLN A 77 0.72 32.85 -31.55
CA GLN A 77 1.61 33.79 -32.23
C GLN A 77 1.00 35.19 -32.30
N GLU A 78 1.90 36.16 -32.51
CA GLU A 78 1.72 37.56 -32.90
C GLU A 78 1.73 38.54 -31.71
N LYS A 79 2.66 39.52 -31.63
CA LYS A 79 2.84 40.56 -32.65
C LYS A 79 4.05 41.45 -32.38
N GLY A 80 4.72 41.88 -33.45
CA GLY A 80 5.19 43.27 -33.56
C GLY A 80 6.69 43.51 -33.58
N GLU A 81 7.22 43.54 -34.80
CA GLU A 81 8.40 44.30 -35.23
C GLU A 81 8.45 45.74 -34.66
N LYS A 82 9.65 46.20 -34.27
CA LYS A 82 10.27 47.52 -34.61
C LYS A 82 11.39 47.88 -33.63
N ILE A 83 12.64 47.91 -34.09
CA ILE A 83 13.49 49.13 -34.17
C ILE A 83 14.49 48.96 -35.31
#